data_AF-A0A841P4Z9-F1
#
_entry.id   AF-A0A841P4Z9-F1
#
_cell.length_a   1.000
_cell.length_b   1.000
_cell.length_c   1.000
_cell.angle_alpha   90.00
_cell.angle_beta   90.00
_cell.angle_gamma   90.00
#
_symmetry.space_group_name_H-M   'P 1'
#
loop_
_entity.id
_entity.type
_entity.pdbx_description
1 polymer ?
#
loop_
_entity_poly.entity_id
_entity_poly.type
_entity_poly.pdbx_seq_one_letter_code
_entity_poly.pdbx_strand_id
1 'polypeptide(L)'
;MCSDCEGEGVDRRDFLKVGAVGLVAIGLSGASWSALAAESAAPALSPDAALAALKSGNELYVSHPELCSIDLAAQRKAVAGHQAPWATIISCADSRVPPELIFGGQGVGELFVARNAGNLVDTATLGTVEYGAAVLGSPLIVVLAHTSCGAVKAACDVVTKNATYPGAIGPMIEPILPAAIATRSEAGDFVDNTAKESARRTVGRLAASSKLLADLTGAGKLKIVAAIYDLETGVVTYIE
;
A
#
# COMPACT_ATOMS: atom_id res chain seq x y z
N MET A 1 27.82 -1.08 -2.67
CA MET A 1 28.67 -0.48 -1.62
C MET A 1 28.65 1.02 -1.79
N CYS A 2 28.26 1.77 -0.76
CA CYS A 2 28.67 3.17 -0.66
C CYS A 2 30.08 3.18 -0.05
N SER A 3 31.05 3.69 -0.79
CA SER A 3 32.26 4.24 -0.18
C SER A 3 31.92 5.65 0.33
N ASP A 4 32.78 6.17 1.21
CA ASP A 4 32.71 7.53 1.77
C ASP A 4 31.58 7.76 2.79
N CYS A 5 31.84 7.27 4.00
CA CYS A 5 31.26 7.79 5.24
C CYS A 5 32.40 8.11 6.23
N GLU A 6 33.34 8.96 5.81
CA GLU A 6 34.30 9.57 6.72
C GLU A 6 33.73 10.87 7.30
N GLY A 7 33.74 10.97 8.63
CA GLY A 7 33.19 12.11 9.36
C GLY A 7 33.58 12.03 10.84
N GLU A 8 34.78 12.53 11.18
CA GLU A 8 35.23 12.66 12.57
C GLU A 8 34.42 13.72 13.34
N GLY A 9 34.09 13.46 14.61
CA GLY A 9 33.22 14.35 15.41
C GLY A 9 33.18 14.06 16.92
N VAL A 10 34.18 14.57 17.63
CA VAL A 10 34.39 14.57 19.11
C VAL A 10 33.71 15.83 19.72
N ASP A 11 33.06 15.88 20.90
CA ASP A 11 32.73 14.92 21.99
C ASP A 11 31.75 15.63 22.99
N ARG A 12 31.22 14.94 24.01
CA ARG A 12 30.61 15.44 25.29
C ARG A 12 29.16 15.96 25.29
N ARG A 13 28.25 15.14 25.85
CA ARG A 13 27.78 15.30 27.25
C ARG A 13 26.80 14.18 27.65
N ASP A 14 27.31 13.27 28.47
CA ASP A 14 26.54 12.17 29.04
C ASP A 14 25.77 12.59 30.32
N PHE A 15 24.50 12.19 30.39
CA PHE A 15 23.89 11.48 31.53
C PHE A 15 23.97 12.07 32.97
N LEU A 16 22.84 12.56 33.54
CA LEU A 16 21.97 11.81 34.50
C LEU A 16 21.02 12.64 35.42
N LYS A 17 19.80 12.10 35.63
CA LYS A 17 18.85 12.27 36.78
C LYS A 17 18.21 13.69 36.90
N VAL A 18 16.98 13.95 37.38
CA VAL A 18 15.94 13.30 38.21
C VAL A 18 14.54 13.66 37.63
N GLY A 19 13.40 12.97 37.79
CA GLY A 19 13.08 11.72 38.50
C GLY A 19 11.95 11.82 39.55
N ALA A 20 10.66 11.96 39.16
CA ALA A 20 9.51 12.06 40.11
C ALA A 20 8.24 11.32 39.62
N VAL A 21 7.40 10.87 40.57
CA VAL A 21 6.23 10.00 40.39
C VAL A 21 4.92 10.79 40.35
N GLY A 22 3.94 10.31 39.56
CA GLY A 22 2.57 10.81 39.56
C GLY A 22 1.54 9.71 39.26
N LEU A 23 1.17 8.92 40.28
CA LEU A 23 0.03 7.99 40.19
C LEU A 23 -1.27 8.78 40.40
N VAL A 24 -2.08 8.92 39.35
CA VAL A 24 -3.46 9.41 39.43
C VAL A 24 -4.40 8.31 38.98
N ALA A 25 -5.08 7.69 39.96
CA ALA A 25 -6.19 6.79 39.69
C ALA A 25 -7.47 7.62 39.54
N ILE A 26 -8.09 7.58 38.36
CA ILE A 26 -9.43 8.12 38.12
C ILE A 26 -10.35 6.96 37.72
N GLY A 27 -11.57 6.98 38.25
CA GLY A 27 -12.43 5.81 38.32
C GLY A 27 -13.08 5.40 36.99
N LEU A 28 -13.48 4.13 36.95
CA LEU A 28 -14.31 3.54 35.90
C LEU A 28 -15.71 4.20 35.91
N SER A 29 -16.01 5.01 34.89
CA SER A 29 -17.38 5.36 34.51
C SER A 29 -17.57 5.06 33.03
N GLY A 30 -18.57 4.22 32.73
CA GLY A 30 -18.76 3.60 31.42
C GLY A 30 -19.27 4.54 30.33
N ALA A 31 -18.45 5.50 29.90
CA ALA A 31 -18.58 6.09 28.58
C ALA A 31 -17.97 5.13 27.56
N SER A 32 -18.78 4.62 26.63
CA SER A 32 -18.26 3.96 25.44
C SER A 32 -17.53 5.00 24.58
N TRP A 33 -16.23 5.16 24.81
CA TRP A 33 -15.36 5.88 23.91
C TRP A 33 -15.34 5.14 22.56
N SER A 34 -16.20 5.59 21.64
CA SER A 34 -15.81 5.58 20.24
C SER A 34 -14.45 6.26 20.19
N ALA A 35 -13.42 5.50 19.83
CA ALA A 35 -12.08 6.05 19.61
C ALA A 35 -12.16 6.98 18.39
N LEU A 36 -12.56 8.23 18.65
CA LEU A 36 -12.33 9.34 17.74
C LEU A 36 -10.85 9.29 17.40
N ALA A 37 -10.57 9.25 16.09
CA ALA A 37 -9.22 9.10 15.58
C ALA A 37 -8.29 10.09 16.30
N ALA A 38 -7.08 9.65 16.64
CA ALA A 38 -6.03 10.58 16.99
C ALA A 38 -5.98 11.63 15.88
N GLU A 39 -6.00 12.91 16.25
CA GLU A 39 -6.22 14.03 15.33
C GLU A 39 -5.06 14.11 14.34
N SER A 40 -5.16 13.33 13.26
CA SER A 40 -4.15 13.28 12.21
C SER A 40 -4.12 14.64 11.56
N ALA A 41 -2.93 15.19 11.37
CA ALA A 41 -2.79 16.33 10.47
C ALA A 41 -3.47 15.96 9.14
N ALA A 42 -4.35 16.84 8.64
CA ALA A 42 -5.07 16.57 7.41
C ALA A 42 -4.06 16.18 6.31
N PRO A 43 -4.35 15.17 5.47
CA PRO A 43 -3.42 14.73 4.45
C PRO A 43 -3.01 15.91 3.57
N ALA A 44 -1.71 16.07 3.34
CA ALA A 44 -1.18 17.23 2.63
C ALA A 44 -1.64 17.34 1.16
N LEU A 45 -2.27 16.29 0.63
CA LEU A 45 -2.69 16.15 -0.76
C LEU A 45 -4.19 15.82 -0.86
N SER A 46 -4.84 16.32 -1.91
CA SER A 46 -6.14 15.80 -2.35
C SER A 46 -5.98 14.41 -3.01
N PRO A 47 -7.05 13.63 -3.18
CA PRO A 47 -6.98 12.34 -3.88
C PRO A 47 -6.40 12.43 -5.30
N ASP A 48 -6.66 13.53 -6.00
CA ASP A 48 -6.09 13.81 -7.33
C ASP A 48 -4.60 14.18 -7.27
N ALA A 49 -4.19 14.98 -6.28
CA ALA A 49 -2.79 15.36 -6.11
C ALA A 49 -1.93 14.17 -5.67
N ALA A 50 -2.44 13.30 -4.79
CA ALA A 50 -1.79 12.04 -4.44
C ALA A 50 -1.62 11.12 -5.67
N LEU A 51 -2.64 11.03 -6.53
CA LEU A 51 -2.58 10.23 -7.75
C LEU A 51 -1.57 10.80 -8.77
N ALA A 52 -1.51 12.12 -8.90
CA ALA A 52 -0.51 12.80 -9.71
C ALA A 52 0.91 12.60 -9.17
N ALA A 53 1.10 12.62 -7.84
CA ALA A 53 2.38 12.36 -7.19
C ALA A 53 2.90 10.93 -7.48
N LEU A 54 2.05 9.90 -7.38
CA LEU A 54 2.45 8.53 -7.75
C LEU A 54 2.80 8.40 -9.24
N LYS A 55 2.04 9.05 -10.13
CA LYS A 55 2.35 9.06 -11.58
C LYS A 55 3.71 9.68 -11.85
N SER A 56 3.95 10.89 -11.36
CA SER A 56 5.24 11.59 -11.51
C SER A 56 6.40 10.82 -10.86
N GLY A 57 6.17 10.21 -9.69
CA GLY A 57 7.16 9.35 -9.04
C GLY A 57 7.54 8.12 -9.87
N ASN A 58 6.58 7.48 -10.53
CA ASN A 58 6.89 6.37 -11.43
C ASN A 58 7.56 6.83 -12.74
N GLU A 59 7.17 7.97 -13.30
CA GLU A 59 7.87 8.59 -14.44
C GLU A 59 9.34 8.88 -14.10
N LEU A 60 9.63 9.32 -12.86
CA LEU A 60 11.00 9.48 -12.36
C LEU A 60 11.72 8.13 -12.22
N TYR A 61 11.09 7.12 -11.62
CA TYR A 61 11.66 5.77 -11.51
C TYR A 61 12.06 5.17 -12.87
N VAL A 62 11.25 5.37 -13.91
CA VAL A 62 11.52 4.88 -15.27
C VAL A 62 12.59 5.71 -16.00
N SER A 63 12.58 7.05 -15.83
CA SER A 63 13.50 7.94 -16.56
C SER A 63 14.86 8.14 -15.90
N HIS A 64 14.92 7.98 -14.57
CA HIS A 64 16.09 8.20 -13.73
C HIS A 64 16.15 7.08 -12.65
N PRO A 65 16.56 5.86 -13.01
CA PRO A 65 16.46 4.68 -12.14
C PRO A 65 17.45 4.66 -10.95
N GLU A 66 18.30 5.68 -10.82
CA GLU A 66 19.22 5.86 -9.70
C GLU A 66 18.50 6.52 -8.52
N LEU A 67 18.58 5.93 -7.33
CA LEU A 67 18.01 6.53 -6.12
C LEU A 67 18.88 7.70 -5.64
N CYS A 68 18.26 8.86 -5.41
CA CYS A 68 18.91 9.94 -4.68
C CYS A 68 19.27 9.52 -3.25
N SER A 69 20.27 10.16 -2.65
CA SER A 69 20.61 9.92 -1.24
C SER A 69 19.50 10.44 -0.32
N ILE A 70 18.90 9.53 0.44
CA ILE A 70 17.84 9.85 1.42
C ILE A 70 18.43 9.78 2.83
N ASP A 71 18.27 10.86 3.62
CA ASP A 71 18.58 10.81 5.05
C ASP A 71 17.47 10.06 5.82
N LEU A 72 17.59 8.73 5.82
CA LEU A 72 16.73 7.82 6.55
C LEU A 72 16.80 8.03 8.08
N ALA A 73 17.85 8.65 8.61
CA ALA A 73 17.96 8.95 10.04
C ALA A 73 17.10 10.17 10.41
N ALA A 74 17.16 11.25 9.63
CA ALA A 74 16.30 12.41 9.78
C ALA A 74 14.83 12.06 9.51
N GLN A 75 14.52 11.36 8.42
CA GLN A 75 13.14 10.95 8.11
C GLN A 75 12.54 10.07 9.22
N ARG A 76 13.25 9.01 9.64
CA ARG A 76 12.81 8.16 10.77
C ARG A 76 12.57 8.96 12.04
N LYS A 77 13.43 9.95 12.35
CA LYS A 77 13.26 10.82 13.52
C LYS A 77 12.03 11.71 13.40
N ALA A 78 11.71 12.21 12.20
CA ALA A 78 10.54 13.05 11.94
C ALA A 78 9.22 12.29 12.15
N VAL A 79 9.12 11.04 11.67
CA VAL A 79 7.89 10.25 11.75
C VAL A 79 7.81 9.30 12.95
N ALA A 80 8.80 9.30 13.85
CA ALA A 80 8.84 8.41 15.01
C ALA A 80 7.66 8.58 15.99
N GLY A 81 7.08 9.79 16.06
CA GLY A 81 5.92 10.09 16.92
C GLY A 81 4.56 9.97 16.23
N HIS A 82 4.51 10.07 14.91
CA HIS A 82 3.27 10.08 14.12
C HIS A 82 3.57 9.82 12.63
N GLN A 83 2.64 9.16 11.94
CA GLN A 83 2.68 8.95 10.49
C GLN A 83 1.44 9.56 9.84
N ALA A 84 1.60 10.18 8.66
CA ALA A 84 0.51 10.75 7.86
C ALA A 84 0.67 10.39 6.37
N PRO A 85 0.61 9.09 6.02
CA PRO A 85 0.86 8.61 4.66
C PRO A 85 -0.21 9.09 3.67
N TRP A 86 0.25 9.72 2.58
CA TRP A 86 -0.61 10.38 1.60
C TRP A 86 -1.15 9.44 0.49
N ALA A 87 -0.70 8.18 0.46
CA ALA A 87 -1.35 7.12 -0.30
C ALA A 87 -1.23 5.75 0.41
N THR A 88 -2.25 4.91 0.23
CA THR A 88 -2.30 3.52 0.66
C THR A 88 -2.14 2.60 -0.56
N ILE A 89 -1.14 1.72 -0.56
CA ILE A 89 -0.87 0.80 -1.67
C ILE A 89 -1.15 -0.64 -1.25
N ILE A 90 -2.04 -1.30 -1.98
CA ILE A 90 -2.28 -2.75 -1.90
C ILE A 90 -1.45 -3.38 -3.03
N SER A 91 -0.31 -3.96 -2.69
CA SER A 91 0.67 -4.48 -3.66
C SER A 91 0.90 -5.98 -3.48
N CYS A 92 1.48 -6.63 -4.50
CA CYS A 92 1.87 -8.01 -4.40
C CYS A 92 3.08 -8.19 -3.45
N ALA A 93 3.15 -9.33 -2.76
CA ALA A 93 4.33 -9.74 -1.99
C ALA A 93 5.54 -10.14 -2.88
N ASP A 94 5.41 -10.07 -4.22
CA ASP A 94 6.50 -10.30 -5.17
C ASP A 94 7.70 -9.38 -4.87
N SER A 95 8.89 -9.97 -4.70
CA SER A 95 10.10 -9.23 -4.31
C SER A 95 10.54 -8.18 -5.34
N ARG A 96 10.04 -8.27 -6.59
CA ARG A 96 10.30 -7.32 -7.67
C ARG A 96 9.34 -6.12 -7.66
N VAL A 97 8.38 -6.08 -6.73
CA VAL A 97 7.35 -5.02 -6.65
C VAL A 97 7.39 -4.25 -5.31
N PRO A 98 8.49 -3.53 -4.97
CA PRO A 98 8.56 -2.62 -3.83
C PRO A 98 7.91 -1.26 -4.16
N PRO A 99 6.72 -0.92 -3.62
CA PRO A 99 5.99 0.28 -4.01
C PRO A 99 6.75 1.59 -3.79
N GLU A 100 7.51 1.67 -2.69
CA GLU A 100 8.29 2.84 -2.30
C GLU A 100 9.33 3.21 -3.38
N LEU A 101 9.96 2.22 -4.00
CA LEU A 101 10.93 2.45 -5.07
C LEU A 101 10.24 2.74 -6.41
N ILE A 102 9.22 1.95 -6.77
CA ILE A 102 8.47 2.05 -8.03
C ILE A 102 7.82 3.42 -8.22
N PHE A 103 7.41 4.06 -7.13
CA PHE A 103 6.84 5.40 -7.12
C PHE A 103 7.88 6.50 -6.83
N GLY A 104 9.15 6.28 -7.19
CA GLY A 104 10.17 7.34 -7.25
C GLY A 104 11.04 7.50 -6.00
N GLY A 105 11.23 6.45 -5.21
CA GLY A 105 12.09 6.49 -4.02
C GLY A 105 11.46 7.18 -2.81
N GLN A 106 10.20 6.86 -2.53
CA GLN A 106 9.42 7.43 -1.43
C GLN A 106 10.04 7.15 -0.06
N GLY A 107 9.98 8.16 0.82
CA GLY A 107 10.60 8.15 2.14
C GLY A 107 9.82 7.41 3.23
N VAL A 108 10.42 7.39 4.43
CA VAL A 108 9.82 6.76 5.61
C VAL A 108 8.56 7.51 6.04
N GLY A 109 7.40 6.84 6.00
CA GLY A 109 6.12 7.37 6.45
C GLY A 109 5.24 8.00 5.36
N GLU A 110 5.67 7.98 4.09
CA GLU A 110 4.93 8.58 2.97
C GLU A 110 3.82 7.68 2.40
N LEU A 111 4.09 6.37 2.29
CA LEU A 111 3.14 5.37 1.81
C LEU A 111 2.71 4.43 2.93
N PHE A 112 1.43 4.04 2.93
CA PHE A 112 0.89 2.98 3.79
C PHE A 112 0.71 1.70 2.97
N VAL A 113 1.52 0.67 3.26
CA VAL A 113 1.69 -0.44 2.31
C VAL A 113 1.17 -1.76 2.90
N ALA A 114 0.19 -2.36 2.22
CA ALA A 114 -0.33 -3.69 2.51
C ALA A 114 0.10 -4.67 1.40
N ARG A 115 0.71 -5.81 1.76
CA ARG A 115 1.27 -6.75 0.79
C ARG A 115 0.94 -8.20 1.09
N ASN A 116 0.42 -8.90 0.09
CA ASN A 116 0.20 -10.34 0.08
C ASN A 116 0.34 -10.89 -1.36
N ALA A 117 0.39 -12.21 -1.54
CA ALA A 117 0.53 -12.79 -2.87
C ALA A 117 -0.74 -12.53 -3.71
N GLY A 118 -0.59 -11.85 -4.85
CA GLY A 118 -1.71 -11.50 -5.73
C GLY A 118 -2.49 -10.24 -5.34
N ASN A 119 -1.96 -9.38 -4.45
CA ASN A 119 -2.52 -8.06 -4.10
C ASN A 119 -4.02 -8.10 -3.74
N LEU A 120 -4.40 -9.11 -2.96
CA LEU A 120 -5.76 -9.45 -2.59
C LEU A 120 -6.23 -8.67 -1.36
N VAL A 121 -7.55 -8.61 -1.18
CA VAL A 121 -8.17 -8.03 0.01
C VAL A 121 -8.88 -9.14 0.79
N ASP A 122 -8.20 -9.60 1.84
CA ASP A 122 -8.75 -10.43 2.92
C ASP A 122 -9.19 -9.54 4.10
N THR A 123 -9.64 -10.14 5.21
CA THR A 123 -10.09 -9.41 6.40
C THR A 123 -9.01 -8.50 6.99
N ALA A 124 -7.76 -8.96 7.04
CA ALA A 124 -6.65 -8.18 7.57
C ALA A 124 -6.33 -7.00 6.66
N THR A 125 -6.23 -7.23 5.35
CA THR A 125 -5.96 -6.19 4.35
C THR A 125 -7.09 -5.17 4.28
N LEU A 126 -8.36 -5.58 4.39
CA LEU A 126 -9.49 -4.66 4.46
C LEU A 126 -9.38 -3.74 5.66
N GLY A 127 -9.14 -4.29 6.86
CA GLY A 127 -8.96 -3.50 8.09
C GLY A 127 -7.75 -2.57 8.00
N THR A 128 -6.65 -2.99 7.37
CA THR A 128 -5.49 -2.12 7.08
C THR A 128 -5.89 -0.95 6.18
N VAL A 129 -6.62 -1.20 5.09
CA VAL A 129 -7.04 -0.17 4.12
C VAL A 129 -8.05 0.80 4.73
N GLU A 130 -9.00 0.32 5.53
CA GLU A 130 -9.92 1.16 6.30
C GLU A 130 -9.18 2.01 7.34
N TYR A 131 -8.18 1.46 8.04
CA TYR A 131 -7.35 2.22 8.98
C TYR A 131 -6.54 3.31 8.27
N GLY A 132 -5.94 2.99 7.11
CA GLY A 132 -5.24 3.96 6.26
C GLY A 132 -6.13 5.14 5.86
N ALA A 133 -7.35 4.87 5.39
CA ALA A 133 -8.28 5.91 4.96
C ALA A 133 -8.93 6.68 6.13
N ALA A 134 -9.33 5.99 7.21
CA ALA A 134 -10.15 6.56 8.28
C ALA A 134 -9.36 7.16 9.44
N VAL A 135 -8.20 6.57 9.78
CA VAL A 135 -7.43 6.91 10.99
C VAL A 135 -6.14 7.63 10.64
N LEU A 136 -5.48 7.24 9.54
CA LEU A 136 -4.30 7.95 9.01
C LEU A 136 -4.66 9.05 7.99
N GLY A 137 -5.93 9.10 7.57
CA GLY A 137 -6.43 10.12 6.64
C GLY A 137 -5.94 9.98 5.20
N SER A 138 -5.44 8.81 4.79
CA SER A 138 -4.85 8.59 3.47
C SER A 138 -5.88 8.80 2.34
N PRO A 139 -5.71 9.80 1.45
CA PRO A 139 -6.72 10.22 0.48
C PRO A 139 -6.78 9.35 -0.79
N LEU A 140 -5.86 8.40 -0.95
CA LEU A 140 -5.75 7.56 -2.14
C LEU A 140 -5.49 6.10 -1.74
N ILE A 141 -6.20 5.17 -2.38
CA ILE A 141 -5.89 3.73 -2.37
C ILE A 141 -5.56 3.29 -3.80
N VAL A 142 -4.43 2.59 -3.98
CA VAL A 142 -4.05 1.96 -5.24
C VAL A 142 -4.02 0.44 -5.06
N VAL A 143 -4.79 -0.28 -5.87
CA VAL A 143 -4.64 -1.73 -6.06
C VAL A 143 -3.62 -1.95 -7.16
N LEU A 144 -2.38 -2.27 -6.79
CA LEU A 144 -1.26 -2.42 -7.70
C LEU A 144 -1.04 -3.90 -8.07
N ALA A 145 -1.60 -4.30 -9.20
CA ALA A 145 -1.24 -5.53 -9.90
C ALA A 145 0.15 -5.39 -10.54
N HIS A 146 0.71 -6.50 -11.04
CA HIS A 146 1.91 -6.48 -11.86
C HIS A 146 1.89 -7.58 -12.92
N THR A 147 2.69 -7.41 -13.99
CA THR A 147 2.85 -8.42 -15.04
C THR A 147 3.56 -9.67 -14.51
N SER A 148 3.30 -10.83 -15.13
CA SER A 148 3.88 -12.13 -14.75
C SER A 148 3.71 -12.50 -13.26
N CYS A 149 2.55 -12.20 -12.68
CA CYS A 149 2.25 -12.49 -11.27
C CYS A 149 2.06 -13.99 -11.00
N GLY A 150 2.84 -14.56 -10.07
CA GLY A 150 2.81 -15.98 -9.74
C GLY A 150 1.48 -16.47 -9.14
N ALA A 151 0.83 -15.67 -8.28
CA ALA A 151 -0.48 -16.01 -7.71
C ALA A 151 -1.59 -15.97 -8.77
N VAL A 152 -1.55 -14.99 -9.66
CA VAL A 152 -2.50 -14.90 -10.78
C VAL A 152 -2.29 -16.05 -11.76
N LYS A 153 -1.03 -16.36 -12.11
CA LYS A 153 -0.71 -17.54 -12.93
C LYS A 153 -1.23 -18.83 -12.31
N ALA A 154 -1.13 -19.00 -11.00
CA ALA A 154 -1.70 -20.17 -10.31
C ALA A 154 -3.21 -20.25 -10.49
N ALA A 155 -3.95 -19.14 -10.35
CA ALA A 155 -5.39 -19.09 -10.63
C ALA A 155 -5.72 -19.41 -12.10
N CYS A 156 -4.94 -18.90 -13.05
CA CYS A 156 -5.04 -19.23 -14.47
C CYS A 156 -4.79 -20.73 -14.74
N ASP A 157 -3.82 -21.34 -14.05
CA ASP A 157 -3.52 -22.78 -14.12
C ASP A 157 -4.67 -23.64 -13.53
N VAL A 158 -5.37 -23.17 -12.48
CA VAL A 158 -6.62 -23.82 -12.01
C VAL A 158 -7.67 -23.82 -13.13
N VAL A 159 -7.96 -22.66 -13.73
CA VAL A 159 -9.03 -22.50 -14.75
C VAL A 159 -8.73 -23.23 -16.06
N THR A 160 -7.46 -23.35 -16.44
CA THR A 160 -7.06 -23.92 -17.75
C THR A 160 -6.58 -25.36 -17.69
N LYS A 161 -6.06 -25.82 -16.54
CA LYS A 161 -5.43 -27.15 -16.39
C LYS A 161 -6.03 -27.99 -15.26
N ASN A 162 -7.05 -27.49 -14.56
CA ASN A 162 -7.56 -28.08 -13.31
C ASN A 162 -6.44 -28.31 -12.28
N ALA A 163 -5.46 -27.40 -12.22
CA ALA A 163 -4.38 -27.48 -11.24
C ALA A 163 -4.92 -27.37 -9.80
N THR A 164 -4.24 -28.01 -8.85
CA THR A 164 -4.52 -27.90 -7.42
C THR A 164 -3.26 -27.46 -6.67
N TYR A 165 -3.43 -26.61 -5.66
CA TYR A 165 -2.32 -26.06 -4.88
C TYR A 165 -2.46 -26.42 -3.40
N PRO A 166 -1.38 -26.85 -2.71
CA PRO A 166 -1.46 -27.36 -1.35
C PRO A 166 -1.59 -26.26 -0.30
N GLY A 167 -2.10 -26.63 0.88
CA GLY A 167 -2.19 -25.76 2.04
C GLY A 167 -3.04 -24.51 1.79
N ALA A 168 -2.59 -23.38 2.33
CA ALA A 168 -3.30 -22.10 2.19
C ALA A 168 -3.23 -21.49 0.77
N ILE A 169 -2.44 -22.04 -0.15
CA ILE A 169 -2.24 -21.45 -1.49
C ILE A 169 -3.54 -21.49 -2.29
N GLY A 170 -4.27 -22.60 -2.27
CA GLY A 170 -5.57 -22.74 -2.98
C GLY A 170 -6.59 -21.69 -2.52
N PRO A 171 -6.98 -21.66 -1.23
CA PRO A 171 -7.89 -20.66 -0.71
C PRO A 171 -7.42 -19.21 -0.88
N MET A 172 -6.10 -18.98 -0.88
CA MET A 172 -5.54 -17.66 -1.16
C MET A 172 -5.78 -17.21 -2.61
N ILE A 173 -5.63 -18.08 -3.61
CA ILE A 173 -5.85 -17.70 -5.03
C ILE A 173 -7.32 -17.77 -5.48
N GLU A 174 -8.22 -18.38 -4.71
CA GLU A 174 -9.66 -18.49 -5.03
C GLU A 174 -10.33 -17.16 -5.45
N PRO A 175 -10.07 -16.00 -4.79
CA PRO A 175 -10.65 -14.72 -5.19
C PRO A 175 -10.21 -14.21 -6.57
N ILE A 176 -9.17 -14.78 -7.18
CA ILE A 176 -8.68 -14.45 -8.54
C ILE A 176 -9.43 -15.25 -9.60
N LEU A 177 -9.96 -16.44 -9.27
CA LEU A 177 -10.62 -17.34 -10.24
C LEU A 177 -11.74 -16.66 -11.05
N PRO A 178 -12.61 -15.79 -10.48
CA PRO A 178 -13.62 -15.07 -11.26
C PRO A 178 -13.05 -14.13 -12.32
N ALA A 179 -11.86 -13.55 -12.10
CA ALA A 179 -11.15 -12.77 -13.11
C ALA A 179 -10.60 -13.69 -14.20
N ALA A 180 -9.93 -14.79 -13.82
CA ALA A 180 -9.34 -15.76 -14.76
C ALA A 180 -10.39 -16.44 -15.65
N ILE A 181 -11.62 -16.62 -15.16
CA ILE A 181 -12.74 -17.12 -15.96
C ILE A 181 -13.22 -16.06 -16.97
N ALA A 182 -13.29 -14.79 -16.55
CA ALA A 182 -13.79 -13.70 -17.40
C ALA A 182 -12.83 -13.36 -18.56
N THR A 183 -11.53 -13.33 -18.29
CA THR A 183 -10.48 -12.93 -19.25
C THR A 183 -10.02 -14.06 -20.17
N ARG A 184 -10.53 -15.29 -20.00
CA ARG A 184 -10.04 -16.53 -20.66
C ARG A 184 -10.02 -16.45 -22.19
N SER A 185 -10.91 -15.66 -22.79
CA SER A 185 -11.05 -15.51 -24.24
C SER A 185 -10.55 -14.14 -24.75
N GLU A 186 -9.92 -13.33 -23.90
CA GLU A 186 -9.33 -12.06 -24.30
C GLU A 186 -8.01 -12.27 -25.07
N ALA A 187 -7.71 -11.37 -25.99
CA ALA A 187 -6.44 -11.37 -26.71
C ALA A 187 -5.30 -10.78 -25.84
N GLY A 188 -4.07 -11.25 -26.06
CA GLY A 188 -2.89 -10.84 -25.29
C GLY A 188 -2.45 -11.91 -24.29
N ASP A 189 -1.66 -11.53 -23.29
CA ASP A 189 -1.27 -12.46 -22.23
C ASP A 189 -2.40 -12.69 -21.22
N PHE A 190 -2.74 -13.95 -21.01
CA PHE A 190 -3.87 -14.35 -20.16
C PHE A 190 -3.60 -14.10 -18.66
N VAL A 191 -2.36 -14.19 -18.19
CA VAL A 191 -2.01 -13.89 -16.79
C VAL A 191 -2.12 -12.39 -16.54
N ASP A 192 -1.60 -11.56 -17.43
CA ASP A 192 -1.60 -10.11 -17.27
C ASP A 192 -2.98 -9.49 -17.45
N ASN A 193 -3.80 -10.00 -18.37
CA ASN A 193 -5.22 -9.62 -18.48
C ASN A 193 -5.98 -10.00 -17.20
N THR A 194 -5.75 -11.20 -16.67
CA THR A 194 -6.33 -11.64 -15.39
C THR A 194 -5.88 -10.76 -14.23
N ALA A 195 -4.62 -10.32 -14.21
CA ALA A 195 -4.09 -9.44 -13.16
C ALA A 195 -4.80 -8.08 -13.16
N LYS A 196 -5.00 -7.48 -14.35
CA LYS A 196 -5.76 -6.23 -14.54
C LYS A 196 -7.21 -6.37 -14.06
N GLU A 197 -7.89 -7.44 -14.46
CA GLU A 197 -9.29 -7.69 -14.10
C GLU A 197 -9.46 -8.01 -12.60
N SER A 198 -8.50 -8.74 -12.00
CA SER A 198 -8.47 -8.98 -10.55
C SER A 198 -8.33 -7.69 -9.75
N ALA A 199 -7.50 -6.74 -10.22
CA ALA A 199 -7.37 -5.42 -9.63
C ALA A 199 -8.68 -4.61 -9.77
N ARG A 200 -9.29 -4.53 -10.96
CA ARG A 200 -10.60 -3.87 -11.17
C ARG A 200 -11.68 -4.41 -10.22
N ARG A 201 -11.83 -5.74 -10.15
CA ARG A 201 -12.79 -6.40 -9.25
C ARG A 201 -12.52 -6.10 -7.78
N THR A 202 -11.26 -5.94 -7.41
CA THR A 202 -10.86 -5.61 -6.04
C THR A 202 -11.19 -4.16 -5.68
N VAL A 203 -11.00 -3.20 -6.59
CA VAL A 203 -11.50 -1.82 -6.44
C VAL A 203 -13.01 -1.79 -6.27
N GLY A 204 -13.76 -2.46 -7.16
CA GLY A 204 -15.23 -2.53 -7.08
C GLY A 204 -15.72 -3.17 -5.77
N ARG A 205 -15.03 -4.20 -5.28
CA ARG A 205 -15.31 -4.84 -3.99
C ARG A 205 -15.01 -3.93 -2.80
N LEU A 206 -13.91 -3.18 -2.80
CA LEU A 206 -13.61 -2.21 -1.72
C LEU A 206 -14.72 -1.16 -1.59
N ALA A 207 -15.20 -0.62 -2.71
CA ALA A 207 -16.30 0.34 -2.75
C ALA A 207 -17.67 -0.28 -2.36
N ALA A 208 -17.90 -1.57 -2.64
CA ALA A 208 -19.18 -2.24 -2.35
C ALA A 208 -19.25 -2.87 -0.95
N SER A 209 -18.12 -3.33 -0.40
CA SER A 209 -18.07 -4.11 0.86
C SER A 209 -17.77 -3.28 2.09
N SER A 210 -17.18 -2.07 1.96
CA SER A 210 -16.98 -1.16 3.07
C SER A 210 -17.85 0.09 2.93
N LYS A 211 -18.82 0.24 3.84
CA LYS A 211 -19.57 1.51 3.97
C LYS A 211 -18.65 2.69 4.28
N LEU A 212 -17.58 2.46 5.05
CA LEU A 212 -16.62 3.49 5.41
C LEU A 212 -15.92 4.05 4.16
N LEU A 213 -15.37 3.17 3.32
CA LEU A 213 -14.67 3.58 2.10
C LEU A 213 -15.64 4.18 1.07
N ALA A 214 -16.87 3.66 0.99
CA ALA A 214 -17.94 4.21 0.16
C ALA A 214 -18.32 5.65 0.58
N ASP A 215 -18.50 5.90 1.88
CA ASP A 215 -18.84 7.23 2.42
C ASP A 215 -17.71 8.24 2.16
N LEU A 216 -16.44 7.85 2.36
CA LEU A 216 -15.29 8.70 2.08
C LEU A 216 -15.14 9.02 0.58
N THR A 217 -15.41 8.04 -0.29
CA THR A 217 -15.36 8.23 -1.75
C THR A 217 -16.53 9.09 -2.23
N GLY A 218 -17.75 8.87 -1.73
CA GLY A 218 -18.92 9.71 -2.03
C GLY A 218 -18.78 11.15 -1.53
N ALA A 219 -18.01 11.38 -0.46
CA ALA A 219 -17.64 12.70 0.03
C ALA A 219 -16.43 13.34 -0.70
N GLY A 220 -15.86 12.68 -1.71
CA GLY A 220 -14.68 13.17 -2.45
C GLY A 220 -13.38 13.21 -1.64
N LYS A 221 -13.34 12.59 -0.46
CA LYS A 221 -12.17 12.56 0.43
C LYS A 221 -11.20 11.41 0.13
N LEU A 222 -11.67 10.40 -0.58
CA LEU A 222 -10.93 9.20 -0.91
C LEU A 222 -11.11 8.86 -2.39
N LYS A 223 -10.03 8.47 -3.06
CA LYS A 223 -10.08 7.83 -4.37
C LYS A 223 -9.51 6.42 -4.27
N ILE A 224 -10.14 5.46 -4.96
CA ILE A 224 -9.66 4.09 -5.08
C ILE A 224 -9.44 3.80 -6.57
N VAL A 225 -8.24 3.39 -6.97
CA VAL A 225 -7.87 3.09 -8.36
C VAL A 225 -7.19 1.73 -8.47
N ALA A 226 -7.28 1.12 -9.65
CA ALA A 226 -6.48 -0.03 -10.04
C ALA A 226 -5.31 0.42 -10.92
N ALA A 227 -4.18 -0.26 -10.82
CA ALA A 227 -3.02 -0.06 -11.68
C ALA A 227 -2.30 -1.39 -11.91
N ILE A 228 -1.52 -1.47 -12.99
CA ILE A 228 -0.60 -2.58 -13.26
C ILE A 228 0.82 -2.06 -13.46
N TYR A 229 1.76 -2.60 -12.68
CA TYR A 229 3.19 -2.41 -12.83
C TYR A 229 3.77 -3.41 -13.84
N ASP A 230 4.46 -2.90 -14.86
CA ASP A 230 5.16 -3.73 -15.82
C ASP A 230 6.59 -4.03 -15.32
N LEU A 231 6.91 -5.32 -15.15
CA LEU A 231 8.19 -5.77 -14.59
C LEU A 231 9.41 -5.55 -15.51
N GLU A 232 9.21 -5.35 -16.81
CA GLU A 232 10.30 -5.20 -17.78
C GLU A 232 10.67 -3.72 -18.00
N THR A 233 9.65 -2.87 -18.10
CA THR A 233 9.78 -1.44 -18.39
C THR A 233 9.76 -0.55 -17.14
N GLY A 234 9.29 -1.06 -16.00
CA GLY A 234 9.10 -0.29 -14.77
C GLY A 234 7.87 0.62 -14.78
N VAL A 235 7.06 0.62 -15.83
CA VAL A 235 5.93 1.54 -16.01
C VAL A 235 4.70 1.08 -15.23
N VAL A 236 4.05 1.99 -14.50
CA VAL A 236 2.75 1.78 -13.87
C VAL A 236 1.64 2.36 -14.75
N THR A 237 0.84 1.48 -15.35
CA THR A 237 -0.34 1.85 -16.13
C THR A 237 -1.58 1.83 -15.25
N TYR A 238 -2.29 2.94 -15.15
CA TYR A 238 -3.56 3.02 -14.42
C TYR A 238 -4.70 2.42 -15.23
N ILE A 239 -5.61 1.74 -14.53
CA ILE A 239 -6.67 0.93 -15.13
C ILE A 239 -8.00 1.65 -14.90
N GLU A 240 -8.58 2.14 -15.99
CA GLU A 240 -9.96 2.63 -16.08
C GLU A 240 -10.97 1.46 -16.14
#